data_AF-A0A5R2N585-F1
#
_entry.id   AF-A0A5R2N585-F1
#
_cell.length_a   1.000
_cell.length_b   1.000
_cell.length_c   1.000
_cell.angle_alpha   90.00
_cell.angle_beta   90.00
_cell.angle_gamma   90.00
#
_symmetry.space_group_name_H-M   'P 1'
#
loop_
_entity.id
_entity.type
_entity.pdbx_description
1 polymer ?
#
loop_
_entity_poly.entity_id
_entity_poly.type
_entity_poly.pdbx_seq_one_letter_code
_entity_poly.pdbx_strand_id
1 'polypeptide(L)'
;EIECLVPDMNGVLRGKALPTAKFLKALEDRALYLPSSAFLVSIDGRYSGSIDEGFAYSDPDMRMVPDVSTLCLAPGAGTGKAYVFADAFHMDGRPWMASPRHVLRAVLDLYRQRGWRAVVAPELEFYLTAPNPDPDKPLTAPVGANGRAEGVQHPYDMAALEEFEPVIRRIYDYSAAAGLPLDTLIHESGTA
;
A
#
# COMPACT_ATOMS: atom_id res chain seq x y z
N GLU A 1 6.75 -10.95 13.10
CA GLU A 1 7.60 -10.13 12.20
C GLU A 1 6.86 -8.83 11.93
N ILE A 2 7.57 -7.71 11.82
CA ILE A 2 6.97 -6.40 11.56
C ILE A 2 7.54 -5.89 10.23
N GLU A 3 6.66 -5.58 9.28
CA GLU A 3 7.01 -4.93 8.03
C GLU A 3 6.82 -3.43 8.18
N CYS A 4 7.92 -2.69 8.18
CA CYS A 4 7.93 -1.24 8.28
C CYS A 4 7.98 -0.63 6.89
N LEU A 5 6.94 0.12 6.52
CA LEU A 5 6.60 0.50 5.16
C LEU A 5 6.67 2.01 4.95
N VAL A 6 7.13 2.43 3.78
CA VAL A 6 7.13 3.82 3.30
C VAL A 6 6.61 3.78 1.86
N PRO A 7 5.54 4.51 1.52
CA PRO A 7 5.10 4.62 0.13
C PRO A 7 6.08 5.51 -0.65
N ASP A 8 6.52 5.05 -1.83
CA ASP A 8 7.28 5.88 -2.77
C ASP A 8 6.37 6.80 -3.59
N MET A 9 6.96 7.60 -4.50
CA MET A 9 6.22 8.56 -5.32
C MET A 9 5.24 7.92 -6.31
N ASN A 10 5.42 6.64 -6.64
CA ASN A 10 4.52 5.87 -7.51
C ASN A 10 3.42 5.15 -6.72
N GLY A 11 3.37 5.33 -5.40
CA GLY A 11 2.45 4.62 -4.51
C GLY A 11 2.88 3.18 -4.21
N VAL A 12 4.09 2.77 -4.61
CA VAL A 12 4.60 1.44 -4.31
C VAL A 12 5.16 1.40 -2.90
N LEU A 13 4.80 0.36 -2.14
CA LEU A 13 5.28 0.18 -0.77
C LEU A 13 6.74 -0.29 -0.80
N ARG A 14 7.61 0.46 -0.14
CA ARG A 14 9.03 0.14 0.09
C ARG A 14 9.28 -0.01 1.59
N GLY A 15 10.31 -0.73 2.01
CA GLY A 15 10.55 -0.88 3.44
C GLY A 15 11.45 -2.02 3.86
N LYS A 16 11.32 -2.41 5.12
CA LYS A 16 12.10 -3.50 5.74
C LYS A 16 11.21 -4.39 6.60
N ALA A 17 11.37 -5.69 6.46
CA ALA A 17 10.86 -6.68 7.41
C ALA A 17 11.85 -6.83 8.58
N LEU A 18 11.33 -6.81 9.81
CA LEU A 18 12.11 -6.79 11.03
C LEU A 18 11.57 -7.84 12.02
N PRO A 19 12.44 -8.58 12.72
CA PRO A 19 12.04 -9.29 13.92
C PRO A 19 11.46 -8.32 14.96
N THR A 20 10.44 -8.75 15.70
CA THR A 20 9.72 -7.90 16.67
C THR A 20 10.67 -7.24 17.69
N ALA A 21 11.64 -7.97 18.22
CA ALA A 21 12.62 -7.41 19.16
C ALA A 21 13.47 -6.29 18.54
N LYS A 22 13.83 -6.39 17.24
CA LYS A 22 14.56 -5.35 16.53
C LYS A 22 13.67 -4.13 16.27
N PHE A 23 12.39 -4.34 15.94
CA PHE A 23 11.44 -3.25 15.79
C PHE A 23 11.26 -2.46 17.10
N LEU A 24 11.04 -3.15 18.23
CA LEU A 24 10.91 -2.51 19.54
C LEU A 24 12.15 -1.72 19.91
N LYS A 25 13.34 -2.30 19.71
CA LYS A 25 14.61 -1.59 19.91
C LYS A 25 14.73 -0.35 19.02
N ALA A 26 14.31 -0.44 17.76
CA ALA A 26 14.33 0.68 16.82
C ALA A 26 13.39 1.82 17.22
N LEU A 27 12.31 1.56 17.97
CA LEU A 27 11.47 2.61 18.54
C LEU A 27 12.19 3.39 19.65
N GLU A 28 13.08 2.73 20.39
CA GLU A 28 13.85 3.34 21.48
C GLU A 28 15.06 4.13 20.96
N ASP A 29 15.89 3.51 20.13
CA ASP A 29 17.15 4.10 19.65
C ASP A 29 17.00 4.90 18.35
N ARG A 30 15.81 4.88 17.72
CA ARG A 30 15.49 5.53 16.44
C ARG A 30 16.43 5.10 15.30
N ALA A 31 17.02 3.90 15.38
CA ALA A 31 17.99 3.37 14.43
C ALA A 31 17.33 2.45 13.39
N LEU A 32 16.38 2.98 12.64
CA LEU A 32 15.84 2.33 11.44
C LEU A 32 16.13 3.20 10.22
N TYR A 33 16.80 2.62 9.23
CA TYR A 33 17.26 3.34 8.05
C TYR A 33 16.84 2.67 6.75
N LEU A 34 16.69 3.45 5.69
CA LEU A 34 16.44 2.99 4.32
C LEU A 34 17.22 3.90 3.35
N PRO A 35 17.87 3.37 2.31
CA PRO A 35 18.58 4.19 1.34
C PRO A 35 17.61 5.13 0.61
N SER A 36 18.06 6.36 0.37
CA SER A 36 17.30 7.39 -0.35
C SER A 36 16.82 6.97 -1.73
N SER A 37 17.58 6.10 -2.39
CA SER A 37 17.27 5.51 -3.69
C SER A 37 15.92 4.79 -3.72
N ALA A 38 15.37 4.36 -2.57
CA ALA A 38 14.03 3.80 -2.49
C ALA A 38 12.93 4.73 -3.04
N PHE A 39 13.11 6.05 -3.00
CA PHE A 39 12.17 7.01 -3.60
C PHE A 39 12.42 7.29 -5.08
N LEU A 40 13.49 6.76 -5.65
CA LEU A 40 13.87 6.95 -7.05
C LEU A 40 13.53 5.74 -7.92
N VAL A 41 12.92 4.69 -7.35
CA VAL A 41 12.55 3.50 -8.12
C VAL A 41 11.29 3.79 -8.95
N SER A 42 11.42 3.71 -10.27
CA SER A 42 10.33 3.79 -11.24
C SER A 42 9.45 2.55 -11.19
N ILE A 43 8.27 2.63 -11.81
CA ILE A 43 7.30 1.52 -11.81
C ILE A 43 7.85 0.25 -12.50
N ASP A 44 8.76 0.40 -13.47
CA ASP A 44 9.44 -0.70 -14.15
C ASP A 44 10.64 -1.26 -13.36
N GLY A 45 10.85 -0.79 -12.13
CA GLY A 45 11.92 -1.20 -11.23
C GLY A 45 13.27 -0.52 -11.48
N ARG A 46 13.40 0.33 -12.51
CA ARG A 46 14.63 1.08 -12.77
C ARG A 46 14.69 2.36 -11.95
N TYR A 47 15.88 2.82 -11.58
CA TYR A 47 16.03 4.12 -10.95
C TYR A 47 15.75 5.25 -11.96
N SER A 48 14.90 6.20 -11.59
CA SER A 48 14.53 7.37 -12.40
C SER A 48 15.69 8.37 -12.44
N GLY A 49 16.00 8.86 -13.63
CA GLY A 49 17.06 9.85 -13.88
C GLY A 49 18.41 9.22 -14.21
N SER A 50 19.29 10.01 -14.84
CA SER A 50 20.73 9.77 -14.63
C SER A 50 20.91 9.95 -13.13
N ILE A 51 21.25 8.89 -12.43
CA ILE A 51 21.87 9.06 -11.13
C ILE A 51 23.16 9.83 -11.47
N ASP A 52 23.09 11.17 -11.41
CA ASP A 52 24.25 12.01 -11.73
C ASP A 52 25.37 11.48 -10.84
N GLU A 53 26.59 11.32 -11.36
CA GLU A 53 27.61 10.46 -10.74
C GLU A 53 27.77 10.74 -9.23
N GLY A 54 27.54 11.98 -8.79
CA GLY A 54 27.53 12.40 -7.38
C GLY A 54 26.35 11.92 -6.51
N PHE A 55 25.11 11.80 -7.02
CA PHE A 55 23.98 11.23 -6.24
C PHE A 55 24.10 9.70 -6.18
N ALA A 56 24.60 9.09 -7.25
CA ALA A 56 24.84 7.64 -7.35
C ALA A 56 25.93 7.19 -6.37
N TYR A 57 26.91 8.06 -6.15
CA TYR A 57 28.03 7.79 -5.25
C TYR A 57 27.67 7.87 -3.76
N SER A 58 26.61 8.57 -3.38
CA SER A 58 26.33 8.83 -1.96
C SER A 58 25.17 8.03 -1.37
N ASP A 59 24.10 7.78 -2.14
CA ASP A 59 22.83 7.14 -1.71
C ASP A 59 22.60 7.21 -0.19
N PRO A 60 22.42 8.42 0.36
CA PRO A 60 22.43 8.61 1.80
C PRO A 60 21.27 7.85 2.43
N ASP A 61 21.55 7.24 3.59
CA ASP A 61 20.51 6.65 4.41
C ASP A 61 19.54 7.72 4.92
N MET A 62 18.25 7.43 4.77
CA MET A 62 17.17 8.13 5.44
C MET A 62 16.81 7.41 6.72
N ARG A 63 16.46 8.16 7.76
CA ARG A 63 15.87 7.60 8.98
C ARG A 63 14.38 7.37 8.76
N MET A 64 13.94 6.13 8.96
CA MET A 64 12.54 5.76 9.04
C MET A 64 12.06 5.92 10.49
N VAL A 65 10.95 6.64 10.67
CA VAL A 65 10.30 6.80 11.97
C VAL A 65 8.93 6.13 11.90
N PRO A 66 8.76 4.92 12.48
CA PRO A 66 7.49 4.22 12.48
C PRO A 66 6.39 5.02 13.18
N ASP A 67 5.24 5.14 12.54
CA ASP A 67 4.01 5.70 13.10
C ASP A 67 3.20 4.55 13.70
N VAL A 68 3.38 4.29 14.99
CA VAL A 68 2.72 3.18 15.71
C VAL A 68 1.19 3.27 15.70
N SER A 69 0.62 4.44 15.41
CA SER A 69 -0.83 4.59 15.24
C SER A 69 -1.36 3.87 13.99
N THR A 70 -0.47 3.55 13.05
CA THR A 70 -0.78 2.81 11.82
C THR A 70 -0.49 1.31 11.93
N LEU A 71 -0.05 0.83 13.10
CA LEU A 71 0.26 -0.58 13.30
C LEU A 71 -1.02 -1.42 13.18
N CYS A 72 -1.02 -2.37 12.24
CA CYS A 72 -2.11 -3.32 12.06
C CYS A 72 -1.60 -4.73 11.76
N LEU A 73 -2.44 -5.74 11.91
CA LEU A 73 -2.08 -7.09 11.48
C LEU A 73 -1.90 -7.12 9.96
N ALA A 74 -1.03 -8.01 9.49
CA ALA A 74 -0.77 -8.24 8.08
C ALA A 74 -1.50 -9.52 7.61
N PRO A 75 -2.83 -9.47 7.38
CA PRO A 75 -3.57 -10.65 6.99
C PRO A 75 -3.09 -11.16 5.63
N GLY A 76 -2.99 -12.48 5.48
CA GLY A 76 -2.47 -13.12 4.26
C GLY A 76 -0.94 -13.20 4.17
N ALA A 77 -0.18 -12.40 4.92
CA ALA A 77 1.29 -12.46 4.93
C ALA A 77 1.86 -13.58 5.84
N GLY A 78 1.00 -14.25 6.60
CA GLY A 78 1.33 -15.33 7.53
C GLY A 78 1.05 -14.98 8.99
N THR A 79 1.00 -16.00 9.86
CA THR A 79 0.67 -15.84 11.28
C THR A 79 1.72 -14.98 12.01
N GLY A 80 1.27 -14.01 12.81
CA GLY A 80 2.14 -13.19 13.65
C GLY A 80 2.91 -12.11 12.90
N LYS A 81 2.43 -11.70 11.72
CA LYS A 81 2.94 -10.56 10.96
C LYS A 81 2.09 -9.31 11.14
N ALA A 82 2.74 -8.15 11.10
CA ALA A 82 2.07 -6.85 11.21
C ALA A 82 2.70 -5.85 10.24
N TYR A 83 1.89 -4.90 9.77
CA TYR A 83 2.32 -3.74 9.00
C TYR A 83 2.39 -2.51 9.89
N VAL A 84 3.36 -1.64 9.62
CA VAL A 84 3.42 -0.29 10.20
C VAL A 84 3.97 0.66 9.15
N PHE A 85 3.34 1.82 8.97
CA PHE A 85 3.89 2.86 8.12
C PHE A 85 4.91 3.69 8.89
N ALA A 86 5.94 4.15 8.19
CA ALA A 86 6.93 5.08 8.71
C ALA A 86 6.96 6.37 7.89
N ASP A 87 7.35 7.45 8.55
CA ASP A 87 7.72 8.70 7.92
C ASP A 87 9.25 8.72 7.70
N ALA A 88 9.69 9.29 6.58
CA ALA A 88 11.11 9.35 6.22
C ALA A 88 11.71 10.72 6.55
N PHE A 89 12.92 10.73 7.11
CA PHE A 89 13.65 11.92 7.52
C PHE A 89 15.11 11.86 7.11
N HIS A 90 15.71 13.02 6.88
CA HIS A 90 17.15 13.20 6.89
C HIS A 90 17.72 12.90 8.30
N MET A 91 19.03 12.62 8.38
CA MET A 91 19.71 12.35 9.65
C MET A 91 19.63 13.54 10.62
N ASP A 92 19.63 14.77 10.08
CA ASP A 92 19.46 16.02 10.83
C ASP A 92 18.02 16.28 11.33
N GLY A 93 17.07 15.39 11.01
CA GLY A 93 15.68 15.50 11.44
C GLY A 93 14.77 16.29 10.51
N ARG A 94 15.27 16.87 9.42
CA ARG A 94 14.39 17.44 8.39
C ARG A 94 13.56 16.34 7.70
N PRO A 95 12.29 16.61 7.36
CA PRO A 95 11.46 15.62 6.65
C PRO A 95 12.00 15.34 5.25
N TRP A 96 11.79 14.12 4.78
CA TRP A 96 12.08 13.76 3.40
C TRP A 96 10.97 14.27 2.48
N MET A 97 11.24 15.34 1.73
CA MET A 97 10.22 16.08 0.98
C MET A 97 9.55 15.28 -0.14
N ALA A 98 10.21 14.25 -0.67
CA ALA A 98 9.62 13.35 -1.67
C ALA A 98 8.65 12.32 -1.09
N SER A 99 8.48 12.26 0.24
CA SER A 99 7.55 11.33 0.89
C SER A 99 6.10 11.76 0.70
N PRO A 100 5.22 10.93 0.06
CA PRO A 100 3.80 11.24 -0.08
C PRO A 100 3.10 11.50 1.26
N ARG A 101 3.50 10.77 2.32
CA ARG A 101 2.97 10.97 3.68
C ARG A 101 3.31 12.36 4.21
N HIS A 102 4.52 12.85 3.96
CA HIS A 102 4.91 14.21 4.35
C HIS A 102 4.12 15.27 3.59
N VAL A 103 3.96 15.09 2.27
CA VAL A 103 3.13 15.97 1.43
C VAL A 103 1.69 16.03 1.96
N LEU A 104 1.08 14.88 2.27
CA LEU A 104 -0.27 14.82 2.84
C LEU A 104 -0.37 15.56 4.18
N ARG A 105 0.60 15.36 5.10
CA ARG A 105 0.63 16.09 6.38
C ARG A 105 0.70 17.61 6.17
N ALA A 106 1.53 18.08 5.24
CA ALA A 106 1.65 19.49 4.92
C ALA A 106 0.32 20.07 4.40
N VAL A 107 -0.39 19.34 3.54
CA VAL A 107 -1.74 19.73 3.07
C VAL A 107 -2.72 19.78 4.24
N LEU A 108 -2.78 18.75 5.09
CA LEU A 108 -3.67 18.72 6.25
C LEU A 108 -3.41 19.87 7.23
N ASP A 109 -2.15 20.29 7.40
CA ASP A 109 -1.80 21.46 8.21
C ASP A 109 -2.37 22.76 7.63
N LEU A 110 -2.42 22.91 6.30
CA LEU A 110 -3.06 24.07 5.65
C LEU A 110 -4.58 24.12 5.87
N TYR A 111 -5.24 22.97 5.97
CA TYR A 111 -6.66 22.89 6.38
C TYR A 111 -6.81 23.27 7.85
N ARG A 112 -5.95 22.74 8.73
CA ARG A 112 -5.99 23.00 10.17
C ARG A 112 -5.77 24.49 10.50
N GLN A 113 -4.89 25.18 9.79
CA GLN A 113 -4.67 26.63 9.94
C GLN A 113 -5.93 27.46 9.64
N ARG A 114 -6.86 26.93 8.84
CA ARG A 114 -8.17 27.55 8.56
C ARG A 114 -9.27 27.10 9.51
N GLY A 115 -8.95 26.25 10.49
CA GLY A 115 -9.93 25.61 11.37
C GLY A 115 -10.75 24.51 10.68
N TRP A 116 -10.29 24.01 9.53
CA TRP A 116 -10.99 22.96 8.78
C TRP A 116 -10.47 21.57 9.14
N ARG A 117 -11.37 20.58 9.08
CA ARG A 117 -11.05 19.16 9.18
C ARG A 117 -11.40 18.48 7.87
N ALA A 118 -10.38 18.09 7.10
CA ALA A 118 -10.58 17.29 5.89
C ALA A 118 -11.07 15.87 6.27
N VAL A 119 -12.04 15.36 5.52
CA VAL A 119 -12.56 13.99 5.60
C VAL A 119 -12.56 13.42 4.19
N VAL A 120 -12.01 12.22 4.02
CA VAL A 120 -11.94 11.54 2.72
C VAL A 120 -12.51 10.13 2.89
N ALA A 121 -13.34 9.71 1.94
CA ALA A 121 -13.88 8.36 1.84
C ALA A 121 -13.64 7.88 0.39
N PRO A 122 -12.53 7.18 0.12
CA PRO A 122 -12.25 6.68 -1.22
C PRO A 122 -13.07 5.43 -1.53
N GLU A 123 -13.56 5.32 -2.76
CA GLU A 123 -14.14 4.10 -3.32
C GLU A 123 -13.05 3.40 -4.16
N LEU A 124 -12.66 2.19 -3.75
CA LEU A 124 -11.60 1.42 -4.40
C LEU A 124 -12.20 0.34 -5.28
N GLU A 125 -12.23 0.61 -6.59
CA GLU A 125 -12.63 -0.35 -7.61
C GLU A 125 -11.44 -1.19 -8.06
N PHE A 126 -11.68 -2.46 -8.35
CA PHE A 126 -10.68 -3.38 -8.91
C PHE A 126 -11.36 -4.44 -9.77
N TYR A 127 -10.60 -5.04 -10.68
CA TYR A 127 -11.04 -6.18 -11.48
C TYR A 127 -10.54 -7.49 -10.87
N LEU A 128 -11.42 -8.49 -10.80
CA LEU A 128 -11.01 -9.88 -10.69
C LEU A 128 -10.75 -10.41 -12.10
N THR A 129 -9.58 -11.00 -12.32
CA THR A 129 -9.20 -11.56 -13.63
C THR A 129 -8.87 -13.04 -13.50
N ALA A 130 -8.99 -13.78 -14.60
CA ALA A 130 -8.35 -15.08 -14.71
C ALA A 130 -6.82 -14.92 -14.53
N PRO A 131 -6.12 -15.98 -14.09
CA PRO A 131 -4.66 -15.97 -14.08
C PRO A 131 -4.11 -15.64 -15.46
N ASN A 132 -3.30 -14.59 -15.56
CA ASN A 132 -2.64 -14.19 -16.81
C ASN A 132 -1.12 -14.41 -16.71
N PRO A 133 -0.62 -15.63 -17.00
CA PRO A 133 0.82 -15.90 -16.94
C PRO A 133 1.61 -15.24 -18.08
N ASP A 134 0.91 -14.77 -19.11
CA ASP A 134 1.49 -14.18 -20.31
C ASP A 134 1.06 -12.70 -20.40
N PRO A 135 1.93 -11.76 -19.99
CA PRO A 135 1.57 -10.35 -19.91
C PRO A 135 1.27 -9.72 -21.27
N ASP A 136 1.63 -10.38 -22.38
CA ASP A 136 1.35 -9.91 -23.74
C ASP A 136 -0.10 -10.24 -24.18
N LYS A 137 -0.84 -11.02 -23.38
CA LYS A 137 -2.24 -11.35 -23.63
C LYS A 137 -3.20 -10.46 -22.84
N PRO A 138 -4.39 -10.15 -23.40
CA PRO A 138 -5.40 -9.38 -22.69
C PRO A 138 -5.86 -10.11 -21.43
N LEU A 139 -6.23 -9.34 -20.42
CA LEU A 139 -6.91 -9.84 -19.24
C LEU A 139 -8.26 -10.42 -19.66
N THR A 140 -8.70 -11.46 -18.94
CA THR A 140 -9.98 -12.12 -19.18
C THR A 140 -10.70 -12.33 -17.87
N ALA A 141 -12.03 -12.37 -17.92
CA ALA A 141 -12.85 -12.64 -16.75
C ALA A 141 -12.53 -14.03 -16.16
N PRO A 142 -12.46 -14.16 -14.83
CA PRO A 142 -12.26 -15.44 -14.16
C PRO A 142 -13.52 -16.32 -14.30
N VAL A 143 -13.33 -17.62 -14.14
CA VAL A 143 -14.44 -18.57 -14.07
C VAL A 143 -15.01 -18.56 -12.65
N GLY A 144 -16.30 -18.25 -12.52
CA GLY A 144 -17.05 -18.24 -11.26
C GLY A 144 -17.42 -19.64 -10.77
N ALA A 145 -18.10 -19.71 -9.62
CA ALA A 145 -18.50 -20.97 -8.99
C ALA A 145 -19.39 -21.87 -9.87
N ASN A 146 -20.12 -21.30 -10.83
CA ASN A 146 -20.97 -22.01 -11.78
C ASN A 146 -20.19 -22.63 -12.97
N GLY A 147 -18.86 -22.45 -13.01
CA GLY A 147 -18.00 -22.96 -14.07
C GLY A 147 -18.02 -22.14 -15.37
N ARG A 148 -18.57 -20.92 -15.35
CA ARG A 148 -18.60 -19.99 -16.48
C ARG A 148 -17.92 -18.68 -16.12
N ALA A 149 -17.38 -18.00 -17.11
CA ALA A 149 -16.92 -16.63 -16.98
C ALA A 149 -18.05 -15.67 -17.36
N GLU A 150 -18.09 -14.50 -16.74
CA GLU A 150 -19.00 -13.44 -17.14
C GLU A 150 -18.68 -12.99 -18.57
N GLY A 151 -19.69 -13.01 -19.44
CA GLY A 151 -19.53 -12.71 -20.87
C GLY A 151 -19.96 -11.30 -21.27
N VAL A 152 -20.64 -10.59 -20.37
CA VAL A 152 -21.27 -9.28 -20.60
C VAL A 152 -21.31 -8.53 -19.27
N GLN A 153 -21.09 -7.22 -19.30
CA GLN A 153 -21.08 -6.41 -18.08
C GLN A 153 -22.47 -6.34 -17.45
N HIS A 154 -22.59 -6.84 -16.21
CA HIS A 154 -23.81 -6.70 -15.41
C HIS A 154 -23.53 -5.92 -14.12
N PRO A 155 -23.55 -4.57 -14.15
CA PRO A 155 -23.40 -3.78 -12.94
C PRO A 155 -24.55 -4.05 -11.97
N TYR A 156 -24.22 -4.04 -10.68
CA TYR A 156 -25.09 -4.32 -9.54
C TYR A 156 -25.64 -5.75 -9.50
N ASP A 157 -25.04 -6.70 -10.24
CA ASP A 157 -25.47 -8.09 -10.23
C ASP A 157 -25.07 -8.80 -8.92
N MET A 158 -26.08 -9.21 -8.16
CA MET A 158 -25.90 -9.97 -6.92
C MET A 158 -25.43 -11.40 -7.20
N ALA A 159 -25.76 -11.99 -8.34
CA ALA A 159 -25.30 -13.32 -8.71
C ALA A 159 -23.78 -13.32 -8.93
N ALA A 160 -23.23 -12.25 -9.53
CA ALA A 160 -21.79 -12.09 -9.69
C ALA A 160 -21.04 -12.02 -8.35
N LEU A 161 -21.64 -11.42 -7.31
CA LEU A 161 -21.07 -11.43 -5.96
C LEU A 161 -21.05 -12.84 -5.35
N GLU A 162 -22.11 -13.62 -5.55
CA GLU A 162 -22.19 -15.01 -5.09
C GLU A 162 -21.15 -15.90 -5.78
N GLU A 163 -20.88 -15.68 -7.07
CA GLU A 163 -19.90 -16.46 -7.84
C GLU A 163 -18.48 -16.37 -7.29
N PHE A 164 -18.12 -15.25 -6.64
CA PHE A 164 -16.80 -15.00 -6.06
C PHE A 164 -16.83 -14.84 -4.54
N GLU A 165 -17.86 -15.36 -3.87
CA GLU A 165 -18.04 -15.31 -2.41
C GLU A 165 -16.74 -15.60 -1.61
N PRO A 166 -15.91 -16.62 -1.95
CA PRO A 166 -14.69 -16.88 -1.18
C PRO A 166 -13.67 -15.73 -1.21
N VAL A 167 -13.61 -14.97 -2.30
CA VAL A 167 -12.75 -13.78 -2.43
C VAL A 167 -13.34 -12.63 -1.64
N ILE A 168 -14.64 -12.38 -1.79
CA ILE A 168 -15.38 -11.35 -1.06
C ILE A 168 -15.23 -11.55 0.45
N ARG A 169 -15.47 -12.77 0.95
CA ARG A 169 -15.31 -13.12 2.36
C ARG A 169 -13.90 -12.86 2.86
N ARG A 170 -12.88 -13.17 2.05
CA ARG A 170 -11.48 -12.91 2.42
C ARG A 170 -11.19 -11.42 2.53
N ILE A 171 -11.72 -10.59 1.63
CA ILE A 171 -11.59 -9.13 1.70
C ILE A 171 -12.19 -8.59 2.99
N TYR A 172 -13.38 -9.06 3.38
CA TYR A 172 -14.00 -8.69 4.66
C TYR A 172 -13.17 -9.14 5.87
N ASP A 173 -12.78 -10.42 5.93
CA ASP A 173 -11.99 -10.98 7.03
C ASP A 173 -10.66 -10.22 7.20
N TYR A 174 -9.99 -9.89 6.08
CA TYR A 174 -8.70 -9.22 6.09
C TYR A 174 -8.83 -7.74 6.45
N SER A 175 -9.85 -7.07 5.93
CA SER A 175 -10.10 -5.66 6.26
C SER A 175 -10.43 -5.51 7.75
N ALA A 176 -11.27 -6.39 8.31
CA ALA A 176 -11.55 -6.43 9.74
C ALA A 176 -10.27 -6.66 10.57
N ALA A 177 -9.43 -7.63 10.18
CA ALA A 177 -8.16 -7.91 10.86
C ALA A 177 -7.16 -6.74 10.79
N ALA A 178 -7.17 -5.98 9.70
CA ALA A 178 -6.35 -4.79 9.51
C ALA A 178 -6.95 -3.52 10.15
N GLY A 179 -8.17 -3.58 10.70
CA GLY A 179 -8.85 -2.43 11.29
C GLY A 179 -9.43 -1.46 10.26
N LEU A 180 -9.71 -1.93 9.04
CA LEU A 180 -10.33 -1.18 7.96
C LEU A 180 -11.85 -1.44 7.95
N PRO A 181 -12.69 -0.47 8.33
CA PRO A 181 -14.13 -0.63 8.25
C PRO A 181 -14.57 -0.54 6.78
N LEU A 182 -15.06 -1.66 6.23
CA LEU A 182 -15.71 -1.67 4.93
C LEU A 182 -17.22 -1.48 5.13
N ASP A 183 -17.81 -0.54 4.40
CA ASP A 183 -19.26 -0.30 4.43
C ASP A 183 -20.01 -1.21 3.46
N THR A 184 -19.78 -1.03 2.15
CA THR A 184 -20.54 -1.71 1.10
C THR A 184 -19.59 -2.28 0.05
N LEU A 185 -19.96 -3.44 -0.50
CA LEU A 185 -19.32 -4.01 -1.67
C LEU A 185 -20.36 -4.12 -2.78
N ILE A 186 -19.97 -3.70 -3.98
CA ILE A 186 -20.86 -3.60 -5.14
C ILE A 186 -20.17 -4.29 -6.32
N HIS A 187 -20.91 -5.10 -7.08
CA HIS A 187 -20.46 -5.53 -8.40
C HIS A 187 -20.63 -4.37 -9.37
N GLU A 188 -19.53 -3.84 -9.90
CA GLU A 188 -19.60 -2.76 -10.89
C GLU A 188 -19.64 -3.34 -12.32
N SER A 189 -19.27 -2.57 -13.34
CA SER A 189 -19.35 -3.00 -14.75
C SER A 189 -18.19 -3.94 -15.17
N GLY A 190 -18.01 -5.10 -14.52
CA GLY A 190 -16.85 -5.97 -14.74
C GLY A 190 -17.00 -6.98 -15.89
N THR A 191 -16.02 -7.06 -16.81
CA THR A 191 -15.76 -8.24 -17.69
C THR A 191 -14.25 -8.43 -18.02
N ALA A 192 -13.38 -7.77 -17.24
CA ALA A 192 -11.94 -7.57 -17.48
C ALA A 192 -11.58 -6.72 -18.71
#